data_AF-A0A832TB83-F1
#
_entry.id   AF-A0A832TB83-F1
#
_cell.length_a   1.000
_cell.length_b   1.000
_cell.length_c   1.000
_cell.angle_alpha   90.00
_cell.angle_beta   90.00
_cell.angle_gamma   90.00
#
_symmetry.space_group_name_H-M   'P 1'
#
loop_
_entity.id
_entity.type
_entity.pdbx_description
1 polymer ?
#
loop_
_entity_poly.entity_id
_entity_poly.type
_entity_poly.pdbx_seq_one_letter_code
_entity_poly.pdbx_strand_id
1 'polypeptide(L)'
;MKYLTVNTHKEYSSSLDIVSSEVHYSSTSFMANISQILVSIDNAIVNNILGNYLKVNEIKDLIDVRKLTALLIWLKYVIGLKIIDVTIFENPPFIEIDIDECGWEEWDIIARSVKSELINESLEDVAERVAIVCPKALRS
;
A
#
# COMPACT_ATOMS: atom_id res chain seq x y z
N MET A 1 14.68 -32.83 45.27
CA MET A 1 15.51 -33.88 44.63
C MET A 1 14.98 -34.08 43.20
N LYS A 2 15.87 -34.16 42.20
CA LYS A 2 15.64 -34.36 40.74
C LYS A 2 14.73 -35.59 40.46
N TYR A 3 14.01 -35.77 39.34
CA TYR A 3 14.40 -35.88 37.90
C TYR A 3 13.11 -35.77 37.01
N LEU A 4 13.04 -35.07 35.86
CA LEU A 4 13.24 -35.49 34.42
C LEU A 4 12.86 -36.97 34.12
N THR A 5 12.09 -37.37 33.08
CA THR A 5 12.34 -37.36 31.60
C THR A 5 11.09 -38.02 30.91
N VAL A 6 10.35 -37.44 29.95
CA VAL A 6 10.41 -37.49 28.44
C VAL A 6 9.74 -38.70 27.71
N ASN A 7 9.03 -38.39 26.59
CA ASN A 7 8.60 -39.18 25.39
C ASN A 7 7.28 -40.00 25.45
N THR A 8 6.40 -40.12 24.43
CA THR A 8 6.36 -39.75 22.98
C THR A 8 4.98 -40.10 22.37
N HIS A 9 4.54 -39.38 21.31
CA HIS A 9 3.55 -39.72 20.26
C HIS A 9 2.08 -40.02 20.70
N LYS A 10 0.97 -39.54 20.08
CA LYS A 10 0.63 -39.30 18.66
C LYS A 10 -0.70 -38.52 18.52
N GLU A 11 -0.76 -37.57 17.58
CA GLU A 11 -1.87 -37.16 16.68
C GLU A 11 -3.35 -37.14 17.15
N TYR A 12 -3.99 -35.95 17.16
CA TYR A 12 -5.05 -35.61 16.17
C TYR A 12 -5.31 -34.09 16.11
N SER A 13 -5.54 -33.61 14.89
CA SER A 13 -5.67 -32.23 14.43
C SER A 13 -7.13 -31.78 14.35
N SER A 14 -7.42 -30.51 14.67
CA SER A 14 -8.22 -29.61 13.80
C SER A 14 -8.20 -28.19 14.39
N SER A 15 -7.43 -27.25 13.81
CA SER A 15 -7.90 -26.29 12.80
C SER A 15 -8.46 -24.99 13.39
N LEU A 16 -7.59 -24.04 13.70
CA LEU A 16 -7.92 -22.61 13.82
C LEU A 16 -6.65 -21.74 13.76
N ASP A 17 -5.79 -22.01 12.77
CA ASP A 17 -4.68 -21.11 12.40
C ASP A 17 -4.97 -20.53 11.02
N ILE A 18 -5.82 -19.50 10.95
CA ILE A 18 -5.81 -18.57 9.81
C ILE A 18 -4.92 -17.40 10.23
N VAL A 19 -3.65 -17.62 9.93
CA VAL A 19 -2.55 -16.68 9.71
C VAL A 19 -3.00 -15.21 9.60
N SER A 20 -2.87 -14.49 10.72
CA SER A 20 -2.69 -13.04 10.72
C SER A 20 -1.24 -12.75 10.31
N SER A 21 -0.95 -12.82 9.01
CA SER A 21 0.34 -12.35 8.49
C SER A 21 0.24 -10.84 8.29
N GLU A 22 0.42 -10.09 9.37
CA GLU A 22 0.89 -8.72 9.27
C GLU A 22 2.26 -8.78 8.59
N VAL A 23 2.34 -8.28 7.35
CA VAL A 23 3.60 -8.14 6.63
C VAL A 23 4.42 -7.08 7.38
N HIS A 24 5.24 -7.54 8.31
CA HIS A 24 6.13 -6.71 9.10
C HIS A 24 7.29 -6.25 8.21
N TYR A 25 7.15 -5.09 7.58
CA TYR A 25 8.28 -4.41 6.94
C TYR A 25 9.27 -3.99 8.05
N SER A 26 10.43 -4.66 8.10
CA SER A 26 11.49 -4.42 9.09
C SER A 26 12.02 -2.98 9.01
N SER A 27 11.94 -2.26 10.12
CA SER A 27 12.35 -0.86 10.31
C SER A 27 13.87 -0.67 10.37
N THR A 28 14.61 -1.17 9.38
CA THR A 28 16.06 -0.97 9.26
C THR A 28 16.41 -0.40 7.89
N SER A 29 16.43 0.93 7.81
CA SER A 29 17.30 1.74 6.95
C SER A 29 17.43 1.34 5.47
N PHE A 30 16.32 1.40 4.75
CA PHE A 30 16.32 1.77 3.33
C PHE A 30 15.22 2.79 3.17
N MET A 31 15.54 4.03 2.73
CA MET A 31 14.51 4.90 2.16
C MET A 31 14.11 4.24 0.84
N ALA A 32 13.29 3.19 0.93
CA ALA A 32 12.89 2.41 -0.22
C ALA A 32 12.09 3.33 -1.13
N ASN A 33 12.61 3.56 -2.34
CA ASN A 33 11.88 4.28 -3.36
C ASN A 33 10.86 3.34 -4.02
N ILE A 34 9.93 3.90 -4.79
CA ILE A 34 8.79 3.17 -5.35
C ILE A 34 9.28 2.02 -6.25
N SER A 35 10.35 2.23 -7.01
CA SER A 35 10.96 1.24 -7.90
C SER A 35 11.53 0.04 -7.14
N GLN A 36 12.18 0.27 -6.00
CA GLN A 36 12.70 -0.83 -5.17
C GLN A 36 11.56 -1.65 -4.57
N ILE A 37 10.48 -0.99 -4.13
CA ILE A 37 9.27 -1.67 -3.65
C ILE A 37 8.67 -2.51 -4.78
N LEU A 38 8.59 -1.95 -5.99
CA LEU A 38 7.99 -2.59 -7.16
C LEU A 38 8.65 -3.93 -7.52
N VAL A 39 9.96 -4.07 -7.35
CA VAL A 39 10.70 -5.33 -7.60
C VAL A 39 10.19 -6.48 -6.74
N SER A 40 9.71 -6.19 -5.52
CA SER A 40 9.23 -7.19 -4.57
C SER A 40 7.73 -7.46 -4.64
N ILE A 41 6.97 -6.72 -5.46
CA ILE A 41 5.50 -6.88 -5.54
C ILE A 41 5.15 -8.06 -6.44
N ASP A 42 4.47 -9.06 -5.89
CA ASP A 42 3.81 -10.13 -6.61
C ASP A 42 2.27 -9.98 -6.58
N ASN A 43 1.56 -10.91 -7.23
CA ASN A 43 0.10 -10.89 -7.29
C ASN A 43 -0.57 -11.08 -5.92
N ALA A 44 0.08 -11.78 -4.98
CA ALA A 44 -0.48 -11.97 -3.65
C ALA A 44 -0.44 -10.65 -2.87
N ILE A 45 0.66 -9.90 -2.97
CA ILE A 45 0.81 -8.57 -2.38
C ILE A 45 -0.19 -7.59 -3.00
N VAL A 46 -0.33 -7.58 -4.34
CA VAL A 46 -1.33 -6.75 -5.04
C VAL A 46 -2.72 -7.00 -4.47
N ASN A 47 -3.17 -8.26 -4.44
CA ASN A 47 -4.50 -8.59 -3.96
C ASN A 47 -4.70 -8.27 -2.47
N ASN A 48 -3.67 -8.43 -1.65
CA ASN A 48 -3.73 -8.11 -0.23
C ASN A 48 -3.83 -6.59 0.01
N ILE A 49 -3.04 -5.78 -0.70
CA ILE A 49 -3.01 -4.32 -0.49
C ILE A 49 -4.15 -3.63 -1.22
N LEU A 50 -4.24 -3.78 -2.55
CA LEU A 50 -5.27 -3.12 -3.34
C LEU A 50 -6.67 -3.68 -3.09
N GLY A 51 -6.78 -4.98 -2.80
CA GLY A 51 -8.07 -5.63 -2.53
C GLY A 51 -8.80 -5.09 -1.30
N ASN A 52 -8.12 -4.33 -0.42
CA ASN A 52 -8.76 -3.63 0.69
C ASN A 52 -9.59 -2.42 0.24
N TYR A 53 -9.33 -1.90 -0.97
CA TYR A 53 -9.95 -0.68 -1.47
C TYR A 53 -10.73 -0.95 -2.77
N LEU A 54 -10.10 -1.65 -3.70
CA LEU A 54 -10.59 -1.81 -5.07
C LEU A 54 -10.50 -3.26 -5.53
N LYS A 55 -11.42 -3.65 -6.39
CA LYS A 55 -11.29 -4.92 -7.12
C LYS A 55 -10.25 -4.75 -8.22
N VAL A 56 -9.13 -5.47 -8.08
CA VAL A 56 -7.99 -5.41 -9.01
C VAL A 56 -8.39 -5.59 -10.48
N ASN A 57 -9.38 -6.45 -10.76
CA ASN A 57 -9.87 -6.68 -12.12
C ASN A 57 -10.57 -5.48 -12.76
N GLU A 58 -11.11 -4.55 -11.96
CA GLU A 58 -11.81 -3.36 -12.45
C GLU A 58 -10.83 -2.23 -12.83
N ILE A 59 -9.57 -2.28 -12.37
CA ILE A 59 -8.57 -1.22 -12.58
C ILE A 59 -7.38 -1.59 -13.44
N LYS A 60 -7.16 -2.88 -13.69
CA LYS A 60 -5.96 -3.36 -14.42
C LYS A 60 -5.82 -2.82 -15.83
N ASP A 61 -6.93 -2.43 -16.46
CA ASP A 61 -6.94 -1.87 -17.81
C ASP A 61 -6.71 -0.34 -17.80
N LEU A 62 -6.87 0.30 -16.64
CA LEU A 62 -6.63 1.73 -16.44
C LEU A 62 -5.16 2.00 -16.08
N ILE A 63 -4.58 1.20 -15.20
CA ILE A 63 -3.26 1.42 -14.63
C ILE A 63 -2.56 0.10 -14.31
N ASP A 64 -1.23 0.08 -14.33
CA ASP A 64 -0.46 -1.04 -13.82
C ASP A 64 -0.70 -1.18 -12.30
N VAL A 65 -1.40 -2.25 -11.92
CA VAL A 65 -1.79 -2.52 -10.52
C VAL A 65 -0.60 -2.77 -9.61
N ARG A 66 0.55 -3.22 -10.15
CA ARG A 66 1.78 -3.38 -9.35
C ARG A 66 2.38 -2.02 -9.03
N LYS A 67 2.40 -1.11 -10.00
CA LYS A 67 2.87 0.27 -9.78
C LYS A 67 1.98 1.02 -8.81
N LEU A 68 0.66 0.90 -8.95
CA LEU A 68 -0.28 1.48 -7.98
C LEU A 68 -0.09 0.88 -6.58
N THR A 69 0.09 -0.44 -6.47
CA THR A 69 0.39 -1.08 -5.18
C THR A 69 1.69 -0.56 -4.57
N ALA A 70 2.74 -0.37 -5.39
CA ALA A 70 4.02 0.19 -4.93
C ALA A 70 3.85 1.60 -4.36
N LEU A 71 3.07 2.44 -5.04
CA LEU A 71 2.74 3.78 -4.56
C LEU A 71 2.01 3.72 -3.21
N LEU A 72 0.99 2.86 -3.06
CA LEU A 72 0.26 2.75 -1.79
C LEU A 72 1.16 2.28 -0.63
N ILE A 73 2.06 1.32 -0.88
CA ILE A 73 3.04 0.86 0.11
C ILE A 73 3.99 2.00 0.47
N TRP A 74 4.50 2.73 -0.52
CA TRP A 74 5.41 3.84 -0.31
C TRP A 74 4.76 4.97 0.51
N LEU A 75 3.55 5.40 0.13
CA LEU A 75 2.78 6.41 0.88
C LEU A 75 2.56 5.97 2.34
N LYS A 76 2.14 4.72 2.56
CA LYS A 76 1.78 4.21 3.89
C LYS A 76 2.99 3.97 4.78
N TYR A 77 4.02 3.30 4.28
CA TYR A 77 5.10 2.78 5.11
C TYR A 77 6.40 3.58 5.01
N VAL A 78 6.62 4.32 3.94
CA VAL A 78 7.83 5.15 3.77
C VAL A 78 7.54 6.60 4.13
N ILE A 79 6.45 7.19 3.61
CA ILE A 79 6.06 8.56 3.98
C ILE A 79 5.32 8.56 5.33
N GLY A 80 4.59 7.49 5.65
CA GLY A 80 3.84 7.39 6.90
C GLY A 80 2.44 8.01 6.81
N LEU A 81 1.88 8.14 5.61
CA LEU A 81 0.53 8.66 5.41
C LEU A 81 -0.53 7.61 5.74
N LYS A 82 -1.60 8.05 6.39
CA LYS A 82 -2.79 7.24 6.59
C LYS A 82 -3.70 7.36 5.37
N ILE A 83 -3.76 6.30 4.57
CA ILE A 83 -4.69 6.19 3.45
C ILE A 83 -6.06 5.81 4.00
N ILE A 84 -7.08 6.61 3.67
CA ILE A 84 -8.47 6.42 4.07
C ILE A 84 -9.19 5.57 3.04
N ASP A 85 -9.04 5.93 1.76
CA ASP A 85 -9.76 5.30 0.66
C ASP A 85 -8.96 5.36 -0.64
N VAL A 86 -9.29 4.48 -1.57
CA VAL A 86 -8.80 4.54 -2.95
C VAL A 86 -10.00 4.34 -3.86
N THR A 87 -10.39 5.39 -4.58
CA THR A 87 -11.61 5.42 -5.41
C THR A 87 -11.26 5.58 -6.88
N ILE A 88 -12.05 4.95 -7.75
CA ILE A 88 -11.95 5.10 -9.21
C ILE A 88 -13.03 6.06 -9.67
N PHE A 89 -12.64 7.04 -10.47
CA PHE A 89 -13.55 7.88 -11.24
C PHE A 89 -13.48 7.44 -12.69
N GLU A 90 -14.62 7.42 -13.39
CA GLU A 90 -14.70 6.87 -14.75
C GLU A 90 -14.59 7.94 -15.85
N ASN A 91 -14.87 9.22 -15.56
CA ASN A 91 -15.01 10.26 -16.59
C ASN A 91 -14.45 11.64 -16.15
N PRO A 92 -13.20 11.98 -16.53
CA PRO A 92 -12.19 11.10 -17.15
C PRO A 92 -11.74 10.00 -16.18
N PRO A 93 -11.17 8.89 -16.67
CA PRO A 93 -10.79 7.80 -15.78
C PRO A 93 -9.53 8.14 -14.99
N PHE A 94 -9.64 8.19 -13.65
CA PHE A 94 -8.52 8.41 -12.74
C PHE A 94 -8.76 7.73 -11.39
N ILE A 95 -7.71 7.63 -10.58
CA ILE A 95 -7.72 7.04 -9.25
C ILE A 95 -7.45 8.13 -8.23
N GLU A 96 -8.34 8.27 -7.27
CA GLU A 96 -8.19 9.15 -6.11
C GLU A 96 -7.68 8.33 -4.94
N ILE A 97 -6.61 8.81 -4.28
CA ILE A 97 -6.10 8.26 -3.03
C ILE A 97 -6.36 9.30 -1.95
N ASP A 98 -7.31 9.00 -1.08
CA ASP A 98 -7.66 9.84 0.05
C ASP A 98 -6.70 9.60 1.21
N ILE A 99 -6.09 10.67 1.71
CA ILE A 99 -5.21 10.66 2.88
C ILE A 99 -5.80 11.48 4.03
N ASP A 100 -5.45 11.07 5.25
CA ASP A 100 -5.99 11.67 6.47
C ASP A 100 -5.19 12.86 7.00
N GLU A 101 -5.89 13.68 7.79
CA GLU A 101 -5.38 14.69 8.73
C GLU A 101 -4.47 15.84 8.23
N CYS A 102 -4.30 16.06 6.93
CA CYS A 102 -3.52 17.20 6.41
C CYS A 102 -4.28 18.54 6.36
N GLY A 103 -3.52 19.65 6.47
CA GLY A 103 -3.96 21.00 6.10
C GLY A 103 -3.64 21.35 4.63
N TRP A 104 -4.13 22.49 4.13
CA TRP A 104 -3.93 22.91 2.73
C TRP A 104 -2.45 23.00 2.31
N GLU A 105 -1.60 23.66 3.10
CA GLU A 105 -0.16 23.79 2.79
C GLU A 105 0.56 22.45 2.81
N GLU A 106 0.28 21.61 3.80
CA GLU A 106 0.85 20.28 3.92
C GLU A 106 0.42 19.38 2.75
N TRP A 107 -0.85 19.42 2.38
CA TRP A 107 -1.37 18.70 1.22
C TRP A 107 -0.68 19.15 -0.08
N ASP A 108 -0.50 20.46 -0.32
CA ASP A 108 0.18 20.95 -1.54
C ASP A 108 1.63 20.43 -1.61
N ILE A 109 2.33 20.41 -0.47
CA ILE A 109 3.69 19.83 -0.38
C ILE A 109 3.66 18.33 -0.68
N ILE A 110 2.74 17.57 -0.07
CA ILE A 110 2.63 16.12 -0.28
C ILE A 110 2.31 15.83 -1.75
N ALA A 111 1.28 16.46 -2.31
CA ALA A 111 0.84 16.22 -3.67
C ALA A 111 1.96 16.51 -4.69
N ARG A 112 2.69 17.62 -4.52
CA ARG A 112 3.84 17.95 -5.37
C ARG A 112 4.99 16.96 -5.21
N SER A 113 5.28 16.54 -3.97
CA SER A 113 6.39 15.63 -3.68
C SER A 113 6.13 14.24 -4.27
N VAL A 114 4.93 13.70 -4.06
CA VAL A 114 4.50 12.41 -4.64
C VAL A 114 4.56 12.45 -6.16
N LYS A 115 4.03 13.50 -6.79
CA LYS A 115 4.07 13.66 -8.25
C LYS A 115 5.50 13.75 -8.77
N SER A 116 6.36 14.50 -8.08
CA SER A 116 7.77 14.64 -8.47
C SER A 116 8.51 13.32 -8.36
N GLU A 117 8.29 12.54 -7.29
CA GLU A 117 8.92 11.23 -7.13
C GLU A 117 8.49 10.26 -8.22
N LEU A 118 7.19 10.17 -8.53
CA LEU A 118 6.69 9.33 -9.62
C LEU A 118 7.36 9.68 -10.97
N ILE A 119 7.52 10.97 -11.29
CA ILE A 119 8.20 11.41 -12.52
C ILE A 119 9.69 11.04 -12.47
N ASN A 120 10.36 11.29 -11.34
CA ASN A 120 11.78 10.97 -11.17
C ASN A 120 12.06 9.47 -11.31
N GLU A 121 11.09 8.63 -10.94
CA GLU A 121 11.16 7.17 -11.03
C GLU A 121 10.63 6.59 -12.35
N SER A 122 10.33 7.44 -13.35
CA SER A 122 9.78 7.00 -14.65
C SER A 122 8.43 6.25 -14.52
N LEU A 123 7.57 6.75 -13.64
CA LEU A 123 6.20 6.27 -13.36
C LEU A 123 5.17 7.33 -13.79
N GLU A 124 5.41 8.01 -14.91
CA GLU A 124 4.55 9.08 -15.43
C GLU A 124 3.12 8.60 -15.70
N ASP A 125 2.96 7.33 -16.11
CA ASP A 125 1.67 6.70 -16.36
C ASP A 125 0.78 6.61 -15.10
N VAL A 126 1.41 6.53 -13.92
CA VAL A 126 0.75 6.61 -12.62
C VAL A 126 0.53 8.07 -12.24
N ALA A 127 1.53 8.93 -12.42
CA ALA A 127 1.46 10.35 -12.07
C ALA A 127 0.35 11.11 -12.81
N GLU A 128 -0.02 10.68 -14.01
CA GLU A 128 -1.10 11.25 -14.80
C GLU A 128 -2.49 10.74 -14.41
N ARG A 129 -2.57 9.57 -13.77
CA ARG A 129 -3.82 8.87 -13.45
C ARG A 129 -4.18 8.87 -11.98
N VAL A 130 -3.29 9.30 -11.11
CA VAL A 130 -3.49 9.29 -9.65
C VAL A 130 -3.55 10.71 -9.11
N ALA A 131 -4.57 10.97 -8.30
CA ALA A 131 -4.71 12.19 -7.51
C ALA A 131 -4.56 11.84 -6.02
N ILE A 132 -3.71 12.60 -5.31
CA ILE A 132 -3.64 12.54 -3.85
C ILE A 132 -4.58 13.60 -3.30
N VAL A 133 -5.58 13.18 -2.52
CA VAL A 133 -6.64 14.05 -2.02
C VAL A 133 -6.66 14.03 -0.50
N CYS A 134 -6.87 15.22 0.08
CA CYS A 134 -7.02 15.39 1.51
C CYS A 134 -8.35 16.09 1.79
N PRO A 135 -9.42 15.35 2.12
CA PRO A 135 -10.76 15.93 2.26
C PRO A 135 -10.84 17.07 3.29
N LYS A 136 -10.01 17.02 4.33
CA LYS A 136 -9.91 18.08 5.35
C LYS A 136 -9.30 19.36 4.76
N ALA A 137 -8.19 19.25 4.03
CA ALA A 137 -7.53 20.37 3.37
C ALA A 137 -8.42 21.05 2.31
N LEU A 138 -9.25 20.28 1.60
CA LEU A 138 -10.16 20.83 0.58
C LEU A 138 -11.37 21.57 1.16
N ARG A 139 -11.66 21.40 2.46
CA ARG A 139 -12.79 22.03 3.15
C ARG A 139 -12.37 23.18 4.08
N SER A 140 -11.06 23.38 4.27
CA SER A 140 -10.49 24.37 5.19
C SER A 140 -10.37 25.76 4.59
#